data_AF-A0A750NSN8-F1
#
_entry.id   AF-A0A750NSN8-F1
#
_cell.length_a   1.000
_cell.length_b   1.000
_cell.length_c   1.000
_cell.angle_alpha   90.00
_cell.angle_beta   90.00
_cell.angle_gamma   90.00
#
_symmetry.space_group_name_H-M   'P 1'
#
loop_
_entity.id
_entity.type
_entity.pdbx_description
1 polymer ?
#
loop_
_entity_poly.entity_id
_entity_poly.type
_entity_poly.pdbx_seq_one_letter_code
_entity_poly.pdbx_strand_id
1 'polypeptide(L)'
;LVIYDTVPGGTGSLKELMRTPDNLLKLLELAYKALVECNCNHDTHKDGCYRCVYAYRDRGRMKYVSRDQARLLLAKILKASASIRVIDSIKNISLDAMMGSELEKRFIHCLQDNKNLLVSRSYAHQNAGWIINTRTEPAMSWHLKAQVDLGVKEGVGILSRPDYVLYPLMQSEKIKPVAIFLDGFAFHKDSVSDDVQKRQAIKDSGNFWVWTVTWADLQEQGIKHVQNVMALGHNPDMKQPKFYNPFHDTNFATLEGSFRERNSFALLLDYLSDPGNKTLLWQKMAAAFAWVWLDPKKSQDTGAKQKYAYEMQENAPAYRLNALLPDEPFVFGGLLDSCSSSQQFIELAVVVPQQAIKSTTSIEQMRNWLRLHICFDDRYSQDDGYEAGFNGFWWMVNLLQFLPDMTFTSRKAVHLPQEAETVKMQTSVVVDIQPDESWAEILEFGLLSAEEIALLQSLSLPAPTVGYELQDDDGEIIAEADLAWPLQKQALIIDNQDFTPLFESKGWHVAFGPIDESTLQHLFGGDK
;
A
#
# COMPACT_ATOMS: atom_id res chain seq x y z
N LEU A 1 15.07 -14.62 18.45
CA LEU A 1 15.71 -15.94 18.23
C LEU A 1 14.95 -16.97 19.05
N VAL A 2 14.44 -18.04 18.44
CA VAL A 2 13.79 -19.16 19.15
C VAL A 2 14.65 -20.40 18.92
N ILE A 3 15.05 -21.07 19.99
CA ILE A 3 15.84 -22.32 19.93
C ILE A 3 15.00 -23.41 20.58
N TYR A 4 14.78 -24.51 19.87
CA TYR A 4 14.01 -25.65 20.35
C TYR A 4 14.62 -26.96 19.86
N ASP A 5 14.25 -28.05 20.53
CA ASP A 5 14.68 -29.38 20.14
C ASP A 5 13.71 -29.99 19.13
N THR A 6 14.23 -30.48 18.00
CA THR A 6 13.41 -31.10 16.96
C THR A 6 13.04 -32.55 17.29
N VAL A 7 13.70 -33.18 18.27
CA VAL A 7 13.42 -34.57 18.67
C VAL A 7 12.20 -34.60 19.61
N PRO A 8 11.15 -35.39 19.29
CA PRO A 8 10.01 -35.57 20.19
C PRO A 8 10.45 -36.08 21.57
N GLY A 9 10.06 -35.36 22.63
CA GLY A 9 10.50 -35.64 24.02
C GLY A 9 11.76 -34.90 24.46
N GLY A 10 12.50 -34.30 23.52
CA GLY A 10 13.71 -33.51 23.77
C GLY A 10 14.95 -34.34 24.12
N THR A 11 16.11 -33.90 23.66
CA THR A 11 17.43 -34.49 23.95
C THR A 11 17.98 -34.06 25.30
N GLY A 12 17.35 -33.09 25.97
CA GLY A 12 17.86 -32.47 27.21
C GLY A 12 18.96 -31.43 26.98
N SER A 13 19.49 -31.29 25.76
CA SER A 13 20.56 -30.34 25.43
C SER A 13 20.15 -28.89 25.69
N LEU A 14 18.91 -28.54 25.32
CA LEU A 14 18.36 -27.20 25.58
C LEU A 14 18.20 -26.93 27.09
N LYS A 15 17.89 -27.96 27.89
CA LYS A 15 17.74 -27.84 29.33
C LYS A 15 19.06 -27.52 30.02
N GLU A 16 20.17 -28.13 29.56
CA GLU A 16 21.51 -27.78 30.05
C GLU A 16 21.98 -26.40 29.54
N LEU A 17 21.68 -26.06 28.28
CA LEU A 17 21.99 -24.74 27.74
C LEU A 17 21.26 -23.61 28.47
N MET A 18 20.00 -23.83 28.88
CA MET A 18 19.16 -22.82 29.54
C MET A 18 19.24 -22.86 31.07
N ARG A 19 20.18 -23.63 31.64
CA ARG A 19 20.35 -23.77 33.10
C ARG A 19 20.74 -22.46 33.78
N THR A 20 21.53 -21.64 33.09
CA THR A 20 21.83 -20.25 33.47
C THR A 20 21.75 -19.35 32.23
N PRO A 21 21.27 -18.10 32.34
CA PRO A 21 21.25 -17.15 31.21
C PRO A 21 22.63 -16.95 30.56
N ASP A 22 23.69 -17.05 31.36
CA ASP A 22 25.08 -16.89 30.92
C ASP A 22 25.52 -17.93 29.90
N ASN A 23 24.97 -19.14 29.93
CA ASN A 23 25.34 -20.21 28.99
C ASN A 23 24.92 -19.86 27.55
N LEU A 24 23.74 -19.27 27.38
CA LEU A 24 23.27 -18.82 26.07
C LEU A 24 24.12 -17.64 25.57
N LEU A 25 24.42 -16.67 26.44
CA LEU A 25 25.32 -15.57 26.09
C LEU A 25 26.70 -16.09 25.70
N LYS A 26 27.21 -17.08 26.42
CA LYS A 26 28.49 -17.69 26.12
C LYS A 26 28.49 -18.40 24.77
N LEU A 27 27.40 -19.09 24.43
CA LEU A 27 27.22 -19.69 23.11
C LEU A 27 27.25 -18.61 22.02
N LEU A 28 26.55 -17.49 22.21
CA LEU A 28 26.54 -16.38 21.24
C LEU A 28 27.91 -15.70 21.11
N GLU A 29 28.66 -15.56 22.20
CA GLU A 29 30.06 -15.09 22.16
C GLU A 29 30.95 -16.03 21.34
N LEU A 30 30.83 -17.34 21.56
CA LEU A 30 31.60 -18.35 20.84
C LEU A 30 31.22 -18.37 19.35
N ALA A 31 29.93 -18.21 19.03
CA ALA A 31 29.46 -18.07 17.65
C ALA A 31 30.04 -16.80 17.00
N TYR A 32 29.98 -15.66 17.67
CA TYR A 32 30.57 -14.41 17.18
C TYR A 32 32.08 -14.57 16.92
N LYS A 33 32.80 -15.18 17.86
CA LYS A 33 34.22 -15.47 17.72
C LYS A 33 34.50 -16.38 16.52
N ALA A 34 33.70 -17.43 16.32
CA ALA A 34 33.82 -18.32 15.17
C ALA A 34 33.61 -17.60 13.82
N LEU A 35 32.74 -16.58 13.76
CA LEU A 35 32.57 -15.75 12.57
C LEU A 35 33.80 -14.85 12.32
N VAL A 36 34.32 -14.22 13.37
CA VAL A 36 35.47 -13.29 13.29
C VAL A 36 36.77 -14.02 12.96
N GLU A 37 36.96 -15.23 13.52
CA GLU A 37 38.17 -16.04 13.31
C GLU A 37 38.06 -16.96 12.09
N CYS A 38 36.96 -16.89 11.33
CA CYS A 38 36.78 -17.77 10.19
C CYS A 38 37.80 -17.46 9.08
N ASN A 39 38.45 -18.50 8.55
CA ASN A 39 39.44 -18.33 7.49
C ASN A 39 38.88 -17.67 6.21
N CYS A 40 37.56 -17.77 5.96
CA CYS A 40 36.94 -17.10 4.80
C CYS A 40 36.97 -15.57 4.88
N ASN A 41 37.35 -14.97 6.02
CA ASN A 41 37.54 -13.51 6.13
C ASN A 41 38.70 -12.99 5.27
N HIS A 42 39.65 -13.85 4.89
CA HIS A 42 40.79 -13.46 4.07
C HIS A 42 40.50 -13.43 2.57
N ASP A 43 39.30 -13.86 2.16
CA ASP A 43 38.88 -13.94 0.76
C ASP A 43 37.84 -12.85 0.49
N THR A 44 38.21 -11.85 -0.32
CA THR A 44 37.37 -10.69 -0.64
C THR A 44 36.15 -11.06 -1.49
N HIS A 45 36.11 -12.25 -2.08
CA HIS A 45 34.99 -12.75 -2.86
C HIS A 45 34.04 -13.64 -2.05
N LYS A 46 34.27 -13.80 -0.73
CA LYS A 46 33.43 -14.66 0.12
C LYS A 46 32.90 -13.94 1.35
N ASP A 47 31.58 -13.90 1.45
CA ASP A 47 30.85 -13.45 2.64
C ASP A 47 30.22 -14.61 3.44
N GLY A 48 30.81 -15.80 3.34
CA GLY A 48 30.33 -16.98 4.08
C GLY A 48 30.99 -18.29 3.67
N CYS A 49 30.89 -19.31 4.52
CA CYS A 49 31.28 -20.69 4.20
C CYS A 49 30.58 -21.70 5.12
N TYR A 50 30.67 -23.00 4.79
CA TYR A 50 30.10 -24.10 5.59
C TYR A 50 30.72 -24.29 6.98
N ARG A 51 31.86 -23.64 7.26
CA ARG A 51 32.48 -23.67 8.59
C ARG A 51 31.94 -22.58 9.52
N CYS A 52 31.25 -21.57 8.99
CA CYS A 52 30.72 -20.47 9.79
C CYS A 52 29.21 -20.29 9.66
N VAL A 53 28.68 -20.01 8.47
CA VAL A 53 27.27 -19.58 8.29
C VAL A 53 26.47 -20.41 7.30
N TYR A 54 27.10 -21.18 6.40
CA TYR A 54 26.35 -21.99 5.43
C TYR A 54 25.89 -23.33 6.01
N ALA A 55 24.67 -23.72 5.66
CA ALA A 55 24.11 -25.04 5.96
C ALA A 55 23.88 -25.83 4.68
N TYR A 56 24.10 -27.15 4.71
CA TYR A 56 23.95 -28.03 3.55
C TYR A 56 22.52 -28.11 2.99
N ARG A 57 21.51 -27.72 3.78
CA ARG A 57 20.08 -27.75 3.41
C ARG A 57 19.61 -26.52 2.64
N ASP A 58 20.43 -25.47 2.55
CA ASP A 58 20.02 -24.14 2.05
C ASP A 58 20.76 -23.70 0.77
N ARG A 59 21.13 -24.64 -0.11
CA ARG A 59 21.96 -24.36 -1.31
C ARG A 59 21.44 -23.22 -2.19
N GLY A 60 20.12 -23.14 -2.44
CA GLY A 60 19.52 -22.07 -3.24
C GLY A 60 19.46 -20.70 -2.54
N ARG A 61 19.61 -20.65 -1.20
CA ARG A 61 19.57 -19.41 -0.41
C ARG A 61 20.95 -18.89 -0.04
N MET A 62 22.03 -19.56 -0.45
CA MET A 62 23.40 -19.17 -0.10
C MET A 62 23.76 -17.76 -0.58
N LYS A 63 23.20 -17.32 -1.72
CA LYS A 63 23.33 -15.94 -2.23
C LYS A 63 22.81 -14.86 -1.27
N TYR A 64 21.94 -15.23 -0.33
CA TYR A 64 21.32 -14.31 0.64
C TYR A 64 21.91 -14.42 2.07
N VAL A 65 22.91 -15.26 2.28
CA VAL A 65 23.51 -15.49 3.61
C VAL A 65 24.82 -14.72 3.74
N SER A 66 24.82 -13.69 4.60
CA SER A 66 25.98 -12.84 4.88
C SER A 66 26.58 -13.11 6.27
N ARG A 67 27.87 -13.48 6.31
CA ARG A 67 28.68 -13.60 7.52
C ARG A 67 28.85 -12.24 8.18
N ASP A 68 29.12 -11.20 7.40
CA ASP A 68 29.37 -9.87 7.94
C ASP A 68 28.11 -9.29 8.61
N GLN A 69 26.94 -9.52 8.03
CA GLN A 69 25.67 -9.15 8.66
C GLN A 69 25.38 -9.99 9.91
N ALA A 70 25.64 -11.30 9.88
CA ALA A 70 25.51 -12.16 11.05
C ALA A 70 26.40 -11.69 12.22
N ARG A 71 27.63 -11.25 11.91
CA ARG A 71 28.57 -10.66 12.88
C ARG A 71 28.00 -9.38 13.51
N LEU A 72 27.44 -8.47 12.71
CA LEU A 72 26.82 -7.24 13.21
C LEU A 72 25.63 -7.52 14.15
N LEU A 73 24.77 -8.47 13.79
CA LEU A 73 23.63 -8.86 14.61
C LEU A 73 24.05 -9.44 15.96
N LEU A 74 25.01 -10.38 15.95
CA LEU A 74 25.55 -10.96 17.18
C LEU A 74 26.22 -9.91 18.07
N ALA A 75 26.98 -8.98 17.50
CA ALA A 75 27.59 -7.88 18.25
C ALA A 75 26.56 -7.00 18.95
N LYS A 76 25.44 -6.67 18.27
CA LYS A 76 24.34 -5.89 18.87
C LYS A 76 23.71 -6.63 20.06
N ILE A 77 23.46 -7.93 19.92
CA ILE A 77 22.89 -8.77 20.99
C ILE A 77 23.83 -8.82 22.20
N LEU A 78 25.12 -9.05 21.96
CA LEU A 78 26.13 -9.11 23.03
C LEU A 78 26.31 -7.76 23.72
N LYS A 79 26.23 -6.64 23.00
CA LYS A 79 26.26 -5.28 23.59
C LYS A 79 25.05 -5.02 24.50
N ALA A 80 23.90 -5.61 24.19
CA ALA A 80 22.67 -5.49 24.98
C ALA A 80 22.58 -6.52 26.13
N SER A 81 23.59 -7.37 26.33
CA SER A 81 23.58 -8.44 27.35
C SER A 81 23.31 -7.95 28.77
N ALA A 82 23.82 -6.76 29.13
CA ALA A 82 23.59 -6.15 30.45
C ALA A 82 22.14 -5.70 30.71
N SER A 83 21.29 -5.69 29.68
CA SER A 83 19.88 -5.23 29.75
C SER A 83 18.86 -6.37 29.80
N ILE A 84 19.31 -7.61 29.92
CA ILE A 84 18.44 -8.80 29.94
C ILE A 84 17.58 -8.81 31.21
N ARG A 85 16.28 -9.03 31.02
CA ARG A 85 15.30 -9.15 32.12
C ARG A 85 14.67 -10.53 32.07
N VAL A 86 14.59 -11.17 33.23
CA VAL A 86 13.82 -12.39 33.41
C VAL A 86 12.34 -12.02 33.40
N ILE A 87 11.54 -12.85 32.75
CA ILE A 87 10.09 -12.70 32.64
C ILE A 87 9.45 -14.05 32.99
N ASP A 88 8.29 -14.01 33.61
CA ASP A 88 7.66 -15.22 34.17
C ASP A 88 6.97 -16.09 33.11
N SER A 89 6.71 -15.56 31.91
CA SER A 89 6.03 -16.27 30.83
C SER A 89 6.40 -15.71 29.46
N ILE A 90 6.36 -16.56 28.44
CA ILE A 90 6.42 -16.15 27.01
C ILE A 90 5.28 -15.18 26.68
N LYS A 91 4.13 -15.27 27.37
CA LYS A 91 3.03 -14.29 27.26
C LYS A 91 3.44 -12.87 27.63
N ASN A 92 4.49 -12.71 28.44
CA ASN A 92 5.03 -11.42 28.88
C ASN A 92 6.22 -10.96 28.01
N ILE A 93 6.65 -11.78 27.03
CA ILE A 93 7.46 -11.27 25.92
C ILE A 93 6.50 -10.47 25.06
N SER A 94 6.64 -9.15 25.10
CA SER A 94 6.14 -8.31 24.02
C SER A 94 6.80 -8.79 22.73
N LEU A 95 6.06 -9.60 21.95
CA LEU A 95 6.40 -9.97 20.57
C LEU A 95 6.40 -8.72 19.65
N ASP A 96 5.99 -7.57 20.19
CA ASP A 96 5.81 -6.28 19.52
C ASP A 96 7.12 -5.70 18.98
N ALA A 97 8.28 -6.16 19.47
CA ALA A 97 9.58 -5.71 18.97
C ALA A 97 10.07 -6.45 17.70
N MET A 98 9.47 -7.59 17.34
CA MET A 98 9.90 -8.38 16.17
C MET A 98 8.83 -8.54 15.08
N MET A 99 7.57 -8.31 15.40
CA MET A 99 6.44 -8.37 14.48
C MET A 99 5.46 -7.31 14.97
N GLY A 100 4.97 -6.45 14.07
CA GLY A 100 4.15 -5.28 14.38
C GLY A 100 2.89 -5.51 15.23
N SER A 101 2.05 -4.49 15.34
CA SER A 101 0.85 -4.50 16.19
C SER A 101 -0.04 -5.75 15.98
N GLU A 102 -0.89 -6.08 16.96
CA GLU A 102 -1.85 -7.19 16.80
C GLU A 102 -2.72 -7.02 15.55
N LEU A 103 -3.05 -5.76 15.23
CA LEU A 103 -3.83 -5.40 14.05
C LEU A 103 -3.04 -5.65 12.75
N GLU A 104 -1.75 -5.31 12.70
CA GLU A 104 -0.85 -5.64 11.57
C GLU A 104 -0.76 -7.16 11.34
N LYS A 105 -0.58 -7.94 12.40
CA LYS A 105 -0.55 -9.41 12.30
C LYS A 105 -1.85 -9.96 11.74
N ARG A 106 -2.98 -9.43 12.23
CA ARG A 106 -4.31 -9.81 11.77
C ARG A 106 -4.52 -9.44 10.31
N PHE A 107 -4.08 -8.25 9.88
CA PHE A 107 -4.18 -7.81 8.50
C PHE A 107 -3.45 -8.76 7.55
N ILE A 108 -2.20 -9.10 7.85
CA ILE A 108 -1.43 -10.07 7.06
C ILE A 108 -2.09 -11.46 7.05
N HIS A 109 -2.60 -11.93 8.20
CA HIS A 109 -3.32 -13.20 8.27
C HIS A 109 -4.59 -13.19 7.41
N CYS A 110 -5.37 -12.12 7.45
CA CYS A 110 -6.57 -11.96 6.61
C CYS A 110 -6.24 -11.94 5.11
N LEU A 111 -5.09 -11.38 4.71
CA LEU A 111 -4.60 -11.44 3.34
C LEU A 111 -4.18 -12.87 2.96
N GLN A 112 -3.45 -13.57 3.82
CA GLN A 112 -2.96 -14.94 3.60
C GLN A 112 -4.10 -15.97 3.54
N ASP A 113 -5.14 -15.81 4.36
CA ASP A 113 -6.31 -16.68 4.38
C ASP A 113 -7.26 -16.45 3.20
N ASN A 114 -7.08 -15.35 2.46
CA ASN A 114 -7.93 -15.05 1.33
C ASN A 114 -7.62 -16.01 0.17
N LYS A 115 -8.60 -16.85 -0.19
CA LYS A 115 -8.47 -17.87 -1.24
C LYS A 115 -8.09 -17.30 -2.62
N ASN A 116 -8.42 -16.04 -2.89
CA ASN A 116 -8.14 -15.39 -4.18
C ASN A 116 -6.74 -14.77 -4.25
N LEU A 117 -6.04 -14.70 -3.11
CA LEU A 117 -4.69 -14.15 -3.01
C LEU A 117 -3.67 -15.25 -2.78
N LEU A 118 -2.46 -15.00 -3.29
CA LEU A 118 -1.24 -15.73 -2.96
C LEU A 118 -0.30 -14.74 -2.31
N VAL A 119 -0.05 -14.92 -1.01
CA VAL A 119 0.74 -13.98 -0.21
C VAL A 119 1.99 -14.68 0.28
N SER A 120 3.13 -14.34 -0.33
CA SER A 120 4.44 -14.89 0.04
C SER A 120 5.29 -13.81 0.70
N ARG A 121 6.26 -14.22 1.53
CA ARG A 121 7.24 -13.27 2.08
C ARG A 121 8.27 -12.91 1.02
N SER A 122 8.54 -11.62 0.87
CA SER A 122 9.69 -11.14 0.11
C SER A 122 10.92 -11.10 1.01
N TYR A 123 12.00 -11.76 0.58
CA TYR A 123 13.31 -11.72 1.25
C TYR A 123 14.32 -10.83 0.50
N ALA A 124 13.90 -10.18 -0.58
CA ALA A 124 14.78 -9.39 -1.45
C ALA A 124 15.31 -8.10 -0.80
N HIS A 125 14.64 -7.58 0.24
CA HIS A 125 15.05 -6.33 0.90
C HIS A 125 15.29 -6.50 2.40
N GLN A 126 16.16 -5.64 2.95
CA GLN A 126 16.56 -5.64 4.37
C GLN A 126 15.42 -5.25 5.34
N ASN A 127 14.29 -4.75 4.83
CA ASN A 127 13.03 -4.55 5.58
C ASN A 127 11.95 -5.46 4.98
N ALA A 128 11.67 -6.58 5.67
CA ALA A 128 10.76 -7.64 5.23
C ALA A 128 9.38 -7.13 4.79
N GLY A 129 9.00 -7.46 3.54
CA GLY A 129 7.68 -7.20 2.97
C GLY A 129 7.01 -8.49 2.49
N TRP A 130 5.88 -8.35 1.79
CA TRP A 130 5.15 -9.46 1.19
C TRP A 130 4.91 -9.20 -0.30
N ILE A 131 4.90 -10.27 -1.08
CA ILE A 131 4.40 -10.24 -2.46
C ILE A 131 2.98 -10.78 -2.44
N ILE A 132 2.07 -10.06 -3.09
CA ILE A 132 0.65 -10.41 -3.18
C ILE A 132 0.32 -10.56 -4.66
N ASN A 133 -0.02 -11.78 -5.06
CA ASN A 133 -0.50 -12.09 -6.40
C ASN A 133 -1.98 -12.44 -6.35
N THR A 134 -2.73 -12.04 -7.37
CA THR A 134 -4.13 -12.44 -7.49
C THR A 134 -4.25 -13.69 -8.36
N ARG A 135 -5.10 -14.64 -7.95
CA ARG A 135 -5.32 -15.88 -8.73
C ARG A 135 -6.10 -15.64 -10.02
N THR A 136 -6.92 -14.58 -10.05
CA THR A 136 -7.78 -14.24 -11.20
C THR A 136 -7.03 -13.51 -12.30
N GLU A 137 -6.02 -12.70 -11.95
CA GLU A 137 -5.16 -12.00 -12.89
C GLU A 137 -3.69 -12.15 -12.47
N PRO A 138 -3.00 -13.22 -12.91
CA PRO A 138 -1.61 -13.50 -12.51
C PRO A 138 -0.62 -12.40 -12.90
N ALA A 139 -0.98 -11.55 -13.87
CA ALA A 139 -0.18 -10.41 -14.29
C ALA A 139 -0.16 -9.30 -13.22
N MET A 140 -1.19 -9.19 -12.36
CA MET A 140 -1.22 -8.16 -11.32
C MET A 140 -0.57 -8.68 -10.04
N SER A 141 0.67 -8.22 -9.81
CA SER A 141 1.46 -8.54 -8.62
C SER A 141 1.77 -7.27 -7.84
N TRP A 142 1.69 -7.35 -6.51
CA TRP A 142 1.90 -6.23 -5.61
C TRP A 142 3.01 -6.52 -4.60
N HIS A 143 3.81 -5.50 -4.30
CA HIS A 143 4.77 -5.52 -3.21
C HIS A 143 4.24 -4.71 -2.03
N LEU A 144 3.92 -5.41 -0.95
CA LEU A 144 3.49 -4.83 0.32
C LEU A 144 4.72 -4.58 1.20
N LYS A 145 5.11 -3.31 1.34
CA LYS A 145 6.26 -2.87 2.13
C LYS A 145 5.81 -2.26 3.45
N ALA A 146 6.36 -2.73 4.57
CA ALA A 146 6.04 -2.20 5.90
C ALA A 146 6.82 -0.92 6.22
N GLN A 147 6.25 -0.07 7.08
CA GLN A 147 6.93 1.05 7.73
C GLN A 147 7.67 1.99 6.76
N VAL A 148 6.99 2.42 5.71
CA VAL A 148 7.55 3.33 4.71
C VAL A 148 7.41 4.77 5.21
N ASP A 149 8.51 5.53 5.23
CA ASP A 149 8.46 6.97 5.47
C ASP A 149 8.03 7.68 4.18
N LEU A 150 6.96 8.47 4.26
CA LEU A 150 6.46 9.33 3.19
C LEU A 150 6.62 10.79 3.62
N GLY A 151 7.48 11.53 2.94
CA GLY A 151 7.72 12.95 3.19
C GLY A 151 7.95 13.73 1.91
N VAL A 152 8.70 14.83 2.00
CA VAL A 152 8.90 15.77 0.87
C VAL A 152 9.50 15.09 -0.36
N LYS A 153 10.33 14.06 -0.18
CA LYS A 153 10.94 13.29 -1.27
C LYS A 153 9.88 12.57 -2.11
N GLU A 154 8.82 12.08 -1.47
CA GLU A 154 7.71 11.38 -2.10
C GLU A 154 6.57 12.33 -2.52
N GLY A 155 6.78 13.65 -2.37
CA GLY A 155 5.80 14.69 -2.68
C GLY A 155 4.77 14.93 -1.56
N VAL A 156 4.99 14.38 -0.36
CA VAL A 156 4.07 14.49 0.77
C VAL A 156 4.53 15.61 1.71
N GLY A 157 3.68 16.64 1.88
CA GLY A 157 4.03 17.83 2.67
C GLY A 157 4.03 17.64 4.19
N ILE A 158 3.41 16.56 4.69
CA ILE A 158 3.40 16.21 6.12
C ILE A 158 4.01 14.83 6.26
N LEU A 159 5.11 14.72 7.02
CA LEU A 159 5.77 13.45 7.25
C LEU A 159 4.79 12.43 7.85
N SER A 160 4.64 11.30 7.16
CA SER A 160 3.74 10.24 7.56
C SER A 160 4.40 8.88 7.36
N ARG A 161 4.07 7.93 8.23
CA ARG A 161 4.51 6.54 8.13
C ARG A 161 3.28 5.64 8.14
N PRO A 162 2.69 5.31 6.97
CA PRO A 162 1.68 4.27 6.90
C PRO A 162 2.23 2.93 7.40
N ASP A 163 1.35 2.07 7.93
CA ASP A 163 1.71 0.72 8.37
C ASP A 163 2.28 -0.10 7.20
N TYR A 164 1.63 0.02 6.05
CA TYR A 164 2.08 -0.58 4.80
C TYR A 164 1.92 0.35 3.61
N VAL A 165 2.79 0.21 2.61
CA VAL A 165 2.55 0.74 1.27
C VAL A 165 2.55 -0.41 0.29
N LEU A 166 1.50 -0.46 -0.51
CA LEU A 166 1.30 -1.44 -1.55
C LEU A 166 1.75 -0.84 -2.89
N TYR A 167 2.85 -1.35 -3.44
CA TYR A 167 3.39 -0.94 -4.73
C TYR A 167 3.00 -1.93 -5.83
N PRO A 168 2.49 -1.49 -6.99
CA PRO A 168 2.31 -2.38 -8.13
C PRO A 168 3.70 -2.80 -8.67
N LEU A 169 3.95 -4.09 -8.84
CA LEU A 169 5.20 -4.59 -9.42
C LEU A 169 5.26 -4.39 -10.94
N MET A 170 4.10 -4.36 -11.60
CA MET A 170 4.00 -3.92 -12.98
C MET A 170 3.85 -2.40 -13.02
N GLN A 171 4.84 -1.71 -13.61
CA GLN A 171 4.78 -0.27 -13.80
C GLN A 171 3.71 0.08 -14.85
N SER A 172 2.65 0.73 -14.38
CA SER A 172 1.65 1.39 -15.21
C SER A 172 1.37 2.75 -14.59
N GLU A 173 1.57 3.82 -15.36
CA GLU A 173 1.28 5.19 -14.92
C GLU A 173 -0.17 5.39 -14.44
N LYS A 174 -1.06 4.46 -14.79
CA LYS A 174 -2.49 4.51 -14.41
C LYS A 174 -2.77 3.94 -13.02
N ILE A 175 -1.88 3.13 -12.45
CA ILE A 175 -2.08 2.45 -11.16
C ILE A 175 -1.14 3.07 -10.13
N LYS A 176 -1.74 3.67 -9.10
CA LYS A 176 -0.98 4.33 -8.03
C LYS A 176 -0.69 3.36 -6.89
N PRO A 177 0.46 3.48 -6.21
CA PRO A 177 0.65 2.84 -4.92
C PRO A 177 -0.42 3.23 -3.90
N VAL A 178 -0.66 2.34 -2.93
CA VAL A 178 -1.68 2.54 -1.89
C VAL A 178 -1.01 2.61 -0.51
N ALA A 179 -1.10 3.76 0.15
CA ALA A 179 -0.68 3.94 1.54
C ALA A 179 -1.78 3.42 2.48
N ILE A 180 -1.50 2.34 3.20
CA ILE A 180 -2.44 1.62 4.06
C ILE A 180 -2.17 1.98 5.52
N PHE A 181 -3.22 2.43 6.21
CA PHE A 181 -3.24 2.70 7.64
C PHE A 181 -4.16 1.71 8.36
N LEU A 182 -3.68 1.16 9.46
CA LEU A 182 -4.36 0.20 10.30
C LEU A 182 -4.80 0.85 11.61
N ASP A 183 -6.01 1.40 11.59
CA ASP A 183 -6.50 2.26 12.67
C ASP A 183 -7.29 1.46 13.70
N GLY A 184 -6.59 1.03 14.76
CA GLY A 184 -7.25 0.50 15.95
C GLY A 184 -7.98 1.61 16.71
N PHE A 185 -9.30 1.51 16.84
CA PHE A 185 -10.14 2.55 17.48
C PHE A 185 -9.62 2.99 18.85
N ALA A 186 -9.19 2.04 19.70
CA ALA A 186 -8.67 2.31 21.03
C ALA A 186 -7.44 3.24 21.04
N PHE A 187 -6.65 3.25 19.96
CA PHE A 187 -5.44 4.05 19.82
C PHE A 187 -5.68 5.34 19.01
N HIS A 188 -6.58 5.31 18.02
CA HIS A 188 -6.76 6.41 17.08
C HIS A 188 -7.93 7.36 17.38
N LYS A 189 -8.83 7.01 18.30
CA LYS A 189 -10.03 7.83 18.59
C LYS A 189 -9.73 9.27 18.99
N ASP A 190 -8.56 9.51 19.59
CA ASP A 190 -8.11 10.83 20.07
C ASP A 190 -7.07 11.48 19.15
N SER A 191 -6.60 10.79 18.11
CA SER A 191 -5.59 11.27 17.13
C SER A 191 -6.16 11.64 15.76
N VAL A 192 -7.49 11.60 15.58
CA VAL A 192 -8.14 11.85 14.28
C VAL A 192 -7.65 13.14 13.60
N SER A 193 -7.44 14.20 14.38
CA SER A 193 -6.90 15.47 13.89
C SER A 193 -5.53 15.37 13.21
N ASP A 194 -4.62 14.53 13.72
CA ASP A 194 -3.30 14.28 13.11
C ASP A 194 -3.45 13.33 11.92
N ASP A 195 -4.30 12.33 12.08
CA ASP A 195 -4.56 11.28 11.10
C ASP A 195 -5.12 11.82 9.78
N VAL A 196 -6.11 12.72 9.82
CA VAL A 196 -6.70 13.33 8.63
C VAL A 196 -5.71 14.22 7.90
N GLN A 197 -4.85 14.95 8.62
CA GLN A 197 -3.89 15.87 8.00
C GLN A 197 -2.80 15.13 7.24
N LYS A 198 -2.21 14.08 7.85
CA LYS A 198 -1.24 13.20 7.20
C LYS A 198 -1.81 12.54 5.95
N ARG A 199 -3.02 11.98 6.06
CA ARG A 199 -3.70 11.28 4.97
C ARG A 199 -4.13 12.24 3.86
N GLN A 200 -4.60 13.44 4.20
CA GLN A 200 -4.91 14.49 3.21
C GLN A 200 -3.64 14.91 2.46
N ALA A 201 -2.51 15.10 3.14
CA ALA A 201 -1.23 15.44 2.50
C ALA A 201 -0.73 14.34 1.55
N ILE A 202 -0.90 13.06 1.91
CA ILE A 202 -0.58 11.93 1.02
C ILE A 202 -1.48 11.96 -0.22
N LYS A 203 -2.79 12.17 -0.06
CA LYS A 203 -3.72 12.29 -1.19
C LYS A 203 -3.35 13.48 -2.10
N ASP A 204 -3.01 14.62 -1.51
CA ASP A 204 -2.68 15.86 -2.24
C ASP A 204 -1.38 15.75 -3.04
N SER A 205 -0.47 14.83 -2.68
CA SER A 205 0.70 14.52 -3.50
C SER A 205 0.33 14.04 -4.91
N GLY A 206 -0.87 13.47 -5.08
CA GLY A 206 -1.31 12.85 -6.32
C GLY A 206 -0.61 11.51 -6.65
N ASN A 207 0.38 11.10 -5.86
CA ASN A 207 1.21 9.92 -6.12
C ASN A 207 0.65 8.64 -5.49
N PHE A 208 -0.22 8.77 -4.48
CA PHE A 208 -0.73 7.64 -3.70
C PHE A 208 -2.25 7.67 -3.56
N TRP A 209 -2.86 6.51 -3.47
CA TRP A 209 -4.16 6.36 -2.79
C TRP A 209 -3.95 6.17 -1.30
N VAL A 210 -4.92 6.57 -0.49
CA VAL A 210 -4.91 6.37 0.95
C VAL A 210 -5.99 5.36 1.31
N TRP A 211 -5.65 4.40 2.15
CA TRP A 211 -6.58 3.35 2.54
C TRP A 211 -6.51 3.10 4.03
N THR A 212 -7.62 3.31 4.73
CA THR A 212 -7.70 3.04 6.17
C THR A 212 -8.51 1.79 6.43
N VAL A 213 -7.95 0.84 7.19
CA VAL A 213 -8.61 -0.40 7.59
C VAL A 213 -8.65 -0.45 9.11
N THR A 214 -9.85 -0.58 9.67
CA THR A 214 -10.04 -0.62 11.12
C THR A 214 -10.02 -2.07 11.63
N TRP A 215 -9.92 -2.23 12.94
CA TRP A 215 -10.03 -3.54 13.57
C TRP A 215 -11.34 -4.27 13.23
N ALA A 216 -12.45 -3.53 13.20
CA ALA A 216 -13.78 -4.08 12.91
C ALA A 216 -13.89 -4.58 11.45
N ASP A 217 -13.22 -3.92 10.49
CA ASP A 217 -13.17 -4.36 9.08
C ASP A 217 -12.53 -5.75 8.90
N LEU A 218 -11.64 -6.16 9.81
CA LEU A 218 -10.97 -7.46 9.82
C LEU A 218 -11.68 -8.50 10.70
N GLN A 219 -12.70 -8.11 11.47
CA GLN A 219 -13.52 -8.99 12.31
C GLN A 219 -14.84 -9.34 11.66
N GLU A 220 -15.52 -8.34 11.12
CA GLU A 220 -16.90 -8.45 10.67
C GLU A 220 -16.98 -8.39 9.15
N GLN A 221 -17.83 -9.24 8.57
CA GLN A 221 -18.22 -9.10 7.18
C GLN A 221 -19.32 -8.05 7.03
N GLY A 222 -19.28 -7.30 5.94
CA GLY A 222 -20.23 -6.23 5.68
C GLY A 222 -20.00 -5.00 6.54
N ILE A 223 -20.98 -4.11 6.59
CA ILE A 223 -20.84 -2.74 7.09
C ILE A 223 -21.63 -2.48 8.39
N LYS A 224 -21.84 -3.50 9.22
CA LYS A 224 -22.66 -3.35 10.45
C LYS A 224 -22.01 -2.43 11.48
N HIS A 225 -20.68 -2.44 11.57
CA HIS A 225 -19.87 -1.58 12.42
C HIS A 225 -19.70 -0.15 11.89
N VAL A 226 -20.24 0.15 10.71
CA VAL A 226 -20.08 1.44 10.01
C VAL A 226 -21.36 2.27 10.14
N GLN A 227 -21.22 3.53 10.54
CA GLN A 227 -22.27 4.52 10.35
C GLN A 227 -22.38 4.87 8.86
N ASN A 228 -23.25 4.17 8.14
CA ASN A 228 -23.46 4.41 6.72
C ASN A 228 -24.31 5.66 6.46
N VAL A 229 -23.64 6.82 6.36
CA VAL A 229 -24.29 8.08 5.96
C VAL A 229 -24.35 8.28 4.44
N MET A 230 -23.68 7.42 3.65
CA MET A 230 -23.70 7.48 2.18
C MET A 230 -25.13 7.38 1.62
N ALA A 231 -26.04 6.67 2.30
CA ALA A 231 -27.43 6.52 1.86
C ALA A 231 -28.35 7.72 2.21
N LEU A 232 -27.87 8.68 3.00
CA LEU A 232 -28.66 9.76 3.59
C LEU A 232 -28.61 11.05 2.76
N GLY A 233 -29.58 11.94 2.96
CA GLY A 233 -29.56 13.31 2.40
C GLY A 233 -29.61 13.39 0.88
N HIS A 234 -29.90 12.30 0.19
CA HIS A 234 -30.04 12.28 -1.27
C HIS A 234 -31.23 13.10 -1.75
N ASN A 235 -30.99 14.05 -2.64
CA ASN A 235 -32.02 14.83 -3.30
C ASN A 235 -32.73 13.97 -4.38
N PRO A 236 -34.04 13.68 -4.24
CA PRO A 236 -34.77 12.87 -5.21
C PRO A 236 -34.81 13.48 -6.61
N ASP A 237 -34.78 14.82 -6.71
CA ASP A 237 -34.75 15.50 -8.01
C ASP A 237 -33.44 15.18 -8.73
N MET A 238 -32.30 15.21 -8.04
CA MET A 238 -30.98 14.95 -8.63
C MET A 238 -30.81 13.49 -9.11
N LYS A 239 -31.63 12.56 -8.61
CA LYS A 239 -31.68 11.16 -9.08
C LYS A 239 -32.54 10.98 -10.34
N GLN A 240 -33.35 11.96 -10.75
CA GLN A 240 -34.22 11.81 -11.92
C GLN A 240 -33.37 11.75 -13.20
N PRO A 241 -33.68 10.86 -14.17
CA PRO A 241 -32.88 10.68 -15.38
C PRO A 241 -32.62 11.96 -16.17
N LYS A 242 -33.57 12.90 -16.18
CA LYS A 242 -33.42 14.20 -16.86
C LYS A 242 -32.27 15.06 -16.32
N PHE A 243 -31.95 14.92 -15.03
CA PHE A 243 -30.90 15.69 -14.36
C PHE A 243 -29.62 14.85 -14.20
N TYR A 244 -29.75 13.54 -14.02
CA TYR A 244 -28.62 12.64 -13.77
C TYR A 244 -27.88 12.22 -15.06
N ASN A 245 -28.60 11.75 -16.08
CA ASN A 245 -28.01 11.14 -17.29
C ASN A 245 -27.17 12.10 -18.16
N PRO A 246 -27.39 13.44 -18.19
CA PRO A 246 -26.49 14.33 -18.91
C PRO A 246 -25.04 14.29 -18.39
N PHE A 247 -24.85 13.92 -17.12
CA PHE A 247 -23.55 14.01 -16.44
C PHE A 247 -23.03 12.65 -15.95
N HIS A 248 -23.77 11.57 -16.16
CA HIS A 248 -23.41 10.22 -15.71
C HIS A 248 -23.82 9.18 -16.75
N ASP A 249 -22.93 8.23 -17.02
CA ASP A 249 -23.14 7.15 -17.99
C ASP A 249 -23.59 5.82 -17.35
N THR A 250 -23.61 5.76 -16.01
CA THR A 250 -23.89 4.55 -15.25
C THR A 250 -25.00 4.82 -14.24
N ASN A 251 -25.97 3.90 -14.16
CA ASN A 251 -27.11 4.05 -13.25
C ASN A 251 -26.66 4.09 -11.77
N PHE A 252 -27.25 5.00 -10.99
CA PHE A 252 -26.92 5.18 -9.58
C PHE A 252 -27.08 3.90 -8.75
N ALA A 253 -28.15 3.15 -8.93
CA ALA A 253 -28.41 1.92 -8.17
C ALA A 253 -27.39 0.81 -8.49
N THR A 254 -26.88 0.78 -9.73
CA THR A 254 -25.78 -0.13 -10.12
C THR A 254 -24.48 0.23 -9.40
N LEU A 255 -24.16 1.54 -9.32
CA LEU A 255 -22.98 2.01 -8.60
C LEU A 255 -23.10 1.71 -7.11
N GLU A 256 -24.24 2.05 -6.48
CA GLU A 256 -24.53 1.78 -5.06
C GLU A 256 -24.46 0.28 -4.74
N GLY A 257 -25.05 -0.56 -5.59
CA GLY A 257 -25.03 -2.01 -5.44
C GLY A 257 -23.63 -2.64 -5.44
N SER A 258 -22.64 -1.98 -6.05
CA SER A 258 -21.27 -2.51 -6.18
C SER A 258 -20.46 -2.47 -4.88
N PHE A 259 -20.83 -1.62 -3.91
CA PHE A 259 -20.05 -1.42 -2.67
C PHE A 259 -20.87 -1.43 -1.38
N ARG A 260 -22.19 -1.30 -1.42
CA ARG A 260 -23.05 -1.10 -0.23
C ARG A 260 -22.94 -2.17 0.87
N GLU A 261 -22.45 -3.35 0.54
CA GLU A 261 -22.26 -4.48 1.48
C GLU A 261 -20.78 -4.79 1.73
N ARG A 262 -19.87 -3.92 1.27
CA ARG A 262 -18.42 -4.12 1.35
C ARG A 262 -17.78 -3.16 2.36
N ASN A 263 -17.09 -3.71 3.34
CA ASN A 263 -16.28 -2.93 4.28
C ASN A 263 -14.94 -2.51 3.66
N SER A 264 -14.13 -1.73 4.40
CA SER A 264 -12.88 -1.17 3.88
C SER A 264 -11.87 -2.24 3.44
N PHE A 265 -11.81 -3.38 4.14
CA PHE A 265 -10.92 -4.49 3.75
C PHE A 265 -11.43 -5.20 2.48
N ALA A 266 -12.74 -5.47 2.40
CA ALA A 266 -13.35 -6.07 1.22
C ALA A 266 -13.22 -5.18 -0.02
N LEU A 267 -13.21 -3.85 0.15
CA LEU A 267 -12.95 -2.90 -0.92
C LEU A 267 -11.47 -2.89 -1.33
N LEU A 268 -10.52 -3.02 -0.38
CA LEU A 268 -9.09 -3.17 -0.69
C LEU A 268 -8.84 -4.42 -1.54
N LEU A 269 -9.47 -5.55 -1.19
CA LEU A 269 -9.38 -6.80 -1.95
C LEU A 269 -9.91 -6.66 -3.38
N ASP A 270 -11.00 -5.90 -3.55
CA ASP A 270 -11.54 -5.57 -4.86
C ASP A 270 -10.55 -4.76 -5.69
N TYR A 271 -9.89 -3.77 -5.08
CA TYR A 271 -8.87 -2.96 -5.72
C TYR A 271 -7.65 -3.79 -6.16
N LEU A 272 -7.16 -4.66 -5.28
CA LEU A 272 -6.02 -5.55 -5.55
C LEU A 272 -6.25 -6.43 -6.78
N SER A 273 -7.51 -6.83 -7.00
CA SER A 273 -7.89 -7.77 -8.07
C SER A 273 -8.02 -7.10 -9.44
N ASP A 274 -8.43 -5.83 -9.49
CA ASP A 274 -8.65 -5.10 -10.74
C ASP A 274 -8.56 -3.58 -10.50
N PRO A 275 -7.36 -3.04 -10.23
CA PRO A 275 -7.20 -1.65 -9.81
C PRO A 275 -7.63 -0.66 -10.90
N GLY A 276 -7.46 -1.02 -12.18
CA GLY A 276 -7.81 -0.19 -13.32
C GLY A 276 -9.31 0.06 -13.43
N ASN A 277 -10.11 -1.01 -13.51
CA ASN A 277 -11.55 -0.86 -13.63
C ASN A 277 -12.18 -0.36 -12.32
N LYS A 278 -11.65 -0.78 -11.15
CA LYS A 278 -12.15 -0.27 -9.86
C LYS A 278 -11.91 1.22 -9.70
N THR A 279 -10.75 1.73 -10.11
CA THR A 279 -10.48 3.18 -10.12
C THR A 279 -11.53 3.92 -10.95
N LEU A 280 -11.80 3.47 -12.19
CA LEU A 280 -12.80 4.10 -13.06
C LEU A 280 -14.22 3.99 -12.48
N LEU A 281 -14.58 2.83 -11.93
CA LEU A 281 -15.89 2.60 -11.31
C LEU A 281 -16.09 3.51 -10.09
N TRP A 282 -15.08 3.66 -9.24
CA TRP A 282 -15.16 4.48 -8.04
C TRP A 282 -15.09 5.97 -8.33
N GLN A 283 -14.41 6.40 -9.40
CA GLN A 283 -14.53 7.77 -9.92
C GLN A 283 -15.98 8.10 -10.32
N LYS A 284 -16.63 7.18 -11.05
CA LYS A 284 -18.05 7.34 -11.44
C LYS A 284 -18.98 7.36 -10.23
N MET A 285 -18.74 6.47 -9.28
CA MET A 285 -19.48 6.38 -8.02
C MET A 285 -19.34 7.68 -7.22
N ALA A 286 -18.13 8.14 -6.96
CA ALA A 286 -17.90 9.33 -6.14
C ALA A 286 -18.55 10.58 -6.76
N ALA A 287 -18.50 10.72 -8.09
CA ALA A 287 -19.21 11.78 -8.81
C ALA A 287 -20.74 11.65 -8.71
N ALA A 288 -21.28 10.43 -8.86
CA ALA A 288 -22.70 10.17 -8.74
C ALA A 288 -23.23 10.50 -7.34
N PHE A 289 -22.51 10.12 -6.28
CA PHE A 289 -22.86 10.44 -4.90
C PHE A 289 -22.78 11.94 -4.64
N ALA A 290 -21.69 12.58 -5.05
CA ALA A 290 -21.56 14.04 -5.00
C ALA A 290 -22.74 14.75 -5.69
N TRP A 291 -23.15 14.29 -6.87
CA TRP A 291 -24.26 14.87 -7.61
C TRP A 291 -25.60 14.75 -6.88
N VAL A 292 -25.93 13.58 -6.33
CA VAL A 292 -27.24 13.36 -5.69
C VAL A 292 -27.39 14.07 -4.35
N TRP A 293 -26.29 14.54 -3.75
CA TRP A 293 -26.33 15.37 -2.54
C TRP A 293 -26.55 16.85 -2.80
N LEU A 294 -26.44 17.32 -4.04
CA LEU A 294 -26.69 18.72 -4.38
C LEU A 294 -28.15 19.10 -4.09
N ASP A 295 -28.36 20.30 -3.55
CA ASP A 295 -29.68 20.86 -3.30
C ASP A 295 -29.85 22.22 -4.02
N PRO A 296 -30.29 22.22 -5.29
CA PRO A 296 -30.54 23.44 -6.03
C PRO A 296 -31.58 24.36 -5.39
N LYS A 297 -32.55 23.83 -4.64
CA LYS A 297 -33.63 24.63 -4.04
C LYS A 297 -33.10 25.38 -2.82
N LYS A 298 -32.40 24.69 -1.92
CA LYS A 298 -31.70 25.32 -0.78
C LYS A 298 -30.64 26.30 -1.26
N SER A 299 -29.99 26.00 -2.38
CA SER A 299 -29.01 26.89 -3.02
C SER A 299 -29.60 28.18 -3.61
N GLN A 300 -30.92 28.39 -3.58
CA GLN A 300 -31.53 29.69 -3.91
C GLN A 300 -32.00 30.46 -2.66
N ASP A 301 -32.09 29.79 -1.51
CA ASP A 301 -32.51 30.43 -0.26
C ASP A 301 -31.35 31.22 0.36
N THR A 302 -31.61 32.48 0.70
CA THR A 302 -30.58 33.38 1.25
C THR A 302 -30.18 32.97 2.67
N GLY A 303 -31.14 32.50 3.48
CA GLY A 303 -30.86 32.02 4.83
C GLY A 303 -30.00 30.76 4.83
N ALA A 304 -30.36 29.78 3.98
CA ALA A 304 -29.56 28.57 3.80
C ALA A 304 -28.14 28.86 3.30
N LYS A 305 -27.96 29.82 2.36
CA LYS A 305 -26.63 30.25 1.91
C LYS A 305 -25.76 30.82 3.03
N GLN A 306 -26.33 31.71 3.84
CA GLN A 306 -25.60 32.31 4.96
C GLN A 306 -25.22 31.26 6.00
N LYS A 307 -26.13 30.33 6.30
CA LYS A 307 -25.87 29.21 7.21
C LYS A 307 -24.79 28.26 6.66
N TYR A 308 -24.86 27.92 5.38
CA TYR A 308 -23.86 27.12 4.69
C TYR A 308 -22.46 27.77 4.75
N ALA A 309 -22.37 29.08 4.50
CA ALA A 309 -21.10 29.81 4.58
C ALA A 309 -20.50 29.77 5.99
N TYR A 310 -21.34 29.92 7.02
CA TYR A 310 -20.91 29.79 8.42
C TYR A 310 -20.42 28.37 8.73
N GLU A 311 -21.15 27.34 8.32
CA GLU A 311 -20.71 25.94 8.51
C GLU A 311 -19.40 25.64 7.79
N MET A 312 -19.17 26.18 6.59
CA MET A 312 -17.89 25.96 5.89
C MET A 312 -16.72 26.62 6.60
N GLN A 313 -16.91 27.78 7.25
CA GLN A 313 -15.86 28.40 8.08
C GLN A 313 -15.48 27.53 9.29
N GLU A 314 -16.44 26.75 9.79
CA GLU A 314 -16.25 25.88 10.95
C GLU A 314 -15.79 24.45 10.58
N ASN A 315 -16.04 24.03 9.34
CA ASN A 315 -15.82 22.65 8.88
C ASN A 315 -14.66 22.51 7.92
N ALA A 316 -14.27 23.58 7.23
CA ALA A 316 -13.24 23.53 6.19
C ALA A 316 -12.02 24.39 6.55
N PRO A 317 -10.80 23.92 6.24
CA PRO A 317 -9.60 24.71 6.46
C PRO A 317 -9.54 25.93 5.53
N ALA A 318 -8.81 26.96 5.94
CA ALA A 318 -8.77 28.26 5.23
C ALA A 318 -8.42 28.15 3.74
N TYR A 319 -7.48 27.27 3.37
CA TYR A 319 -7.09 27.06 1.96
C TYR A 319 -8.24 26.48 1.10
N ARG A 320 -9.22 25.83 1.73
CA ARG A 320 -10.32 25.14 1.05
C ARG A 320 -11.57 26.01 0.88
N LEU A 321 -11.71 27.06 1.68
CA LEU A 321 -12.91 27.91 1.71
C LEU A 321 -13.27 28.47 0.33
N ASN A 322 -12.32 29.00 -0.43
CA ASN A 322 -12.60 29.59 -1.75
C ASN A 322 -13.16 28.56 -2.75
N ALA A 323 -12.82 27.29 -2.60
CA ALA A 323 -13.35 26.23 -3.44
C ALA A 323 -14.80 25.89 -3.06
N LEU A 324 -15.15 25.94 -1.77
CA LEU A 324 -16.49 25.62 -1.26
C LEU A 324 -17.44 26.84 -1.28
N LEU A 325 -16.90 28.04 -1.24
CA LEU A 325 -17.60 29.32 -1.28
C LEU A 325 -17.04 30.17 -2.44
N PRO A 326 -17.20 29.74 -3.70
CA PRO A 326 -16.70 30.53 -4.82
C PRO A 326 -17.48 31.84 -4.97
N ASP A 327 -16.80 32.88 -5.46
CA ASP A 327 -17.42 34.21 -5.69
C ASP A 327 -18.52 34.17 -6.77
N GLU A 328 -18.46 33.18 -7.67
CA GLU A 328 -19.45 32.97 -8.72
C GLU A 328 -20.66 32.17 -8.24
N PRO A 329 -21.85 32.29 -8.87
CA PRO A 329 -23.02 31.50 -8.50
C PRO A 329 -22.73 29.99 -8.49
N PHE A 330 -23.10 29.33 -7.39
CA PHE A 330 -22.87 27.90 -7.18
C PHE A 330 -24.10 27.21 -6.59
N VAL A 331 -24.13 25.89 -6.76
CA VAL A 331 -25.09 24.99 -6.12
C VAL A 331 -24.34 24.21 -5.04
N PHE A 332 -24.86 24.22 -3.82
CA PHE A 332 -24.36 23.44 -2.71
C PHE A 332 -25.35 22.37 -2.26
N GLY A 333 -24.87 21.42 -1.47
CA GLY A 333 -25.67 20.40 -0.83
C GLY A 333 -24.83 19.57 0.14
N GLY A 334 -25.39 18.46 0.61
CA GLY A 334 -24.70 17.52 1.50
C GLY A 334 -25.44 17.21 2.80
N LEU A 335 -24.70 16.75 3.81
CA LEU A 335 -25.18 16.40 5.14
C LEU A 335 -24.78 17.50 6.12
N LEU A 336 -25.57 18.57 6.12
CA LEU A 336 -25.28 19.82 6.83
C LEU A 336 -26.56 20.37 7.46
N ASP A 337 -26.38 21.21 8.46
CA ASP A 337 -27.47 21.88 9.15
C ASP A 337 -28.17 22.90 8.22
N SER A 338 -27.47 23.50 7.26
CA SER A 338 -28.02 24.34 6.18
C SER A 338 -28.96 23.57 5.26
N CYS A 339 -28.64 22.30 5.04
CA CYS A 339 -29.40 21.36 4.21
C CYS A 339 -30.50 20.64 5.00
N SER A 340 -30.55 20.80 6.33
CA SER A 340 -31.47 20.10 7.23
C SER A 340 -31.28 18.58 7.19
N SER A 341 -30.03 18.14 7.05
CA SER A 341 -29.61 16.74 6.84
C SER A 341 -28.35 16.37 7.62
N SER A 342 -27.92 17.21 8.58
CA SER A 342 -26.74 16.99 9.41
C SER A 342 -26.76 15.64 10.11
N GLN A 343 -25.56 15.09 10.31
CA GLN A 343 -25.32 13.88 11.08
C GLN A 343 -24.34 14.21 12.21
N GLN A 344 -24.45 13.50 13.32
CA GLN A 344 -23.69 13.81 14.54
C GLN A 344 -22.17 13.83 14.33
N PHE A 345 -21.63 12.87 13.59
CA PHE A 345 -20.17 12.67 13.48
C PHE A 345 -19.60 13.04 12.10
N ILE A 346 -20.39 12.94 11.04
CA ILE A 346 -19.92 13.09 9.66
C ILE A 346 -20.72 14.20 8.99
N GLU A 347 -20.07 15.33 8.78
CA GLU A 347 -20.61 16.43 7.98
C GLU A 347 -19.97 16.38 6.59
N LEU A 348 -20.76 16.55 5.54
CA LEU A 348 -20.22 16.61 4.17
C LEU A 348 -20.86 17.74 3.39
N ALA A 349 -20.04 18.42 2.60
CA ALA A 349 -20.42 19.50 1.73
C ALA A 349 -20.09 19.13 0.28
N VAL A 350 -21.02 19.40 -0.61
CA VAL A 350 -20.82 19.22 -2.05
C VAL A 350 -21.13 20.51 -2.77
N VAL A 351 -20.27 20.91 -3.69
CA VAL A 351 -20.38 22.17 -4.42
C VAL A 351 -20.13 21.94 -5.89
N VAL A 352 -20.94 22.60 -6.73
CA VAL A 352 -20.67 22.73 -8.16
C VAL A 352 -20.96 24.18 -8.59
N PRO A 353 -20.02 24.83 -9.30
CA PRO A 353 -20.31 26.12 -9.93
C PRO A 353 -21.46 26.02 -10.91
N GLN A 354 -22.39 26.98 -10.86
CA GLN A 354 -23.58 26.96 -11.71
C GLN A 354 -23.23 27.03 -13.20
N GLN A 355 -22.08 27.65 -13.54
CA GLN A 355 -21.56 27.69 -14.90
C GLN A 355 -21.20 26.32 -15.49
N ALA A 356 -20.94 25.31 -14.65
CA ALA A 356 -20.63 23.96 -15.05
C ALA A 356 -21.90 23.16 -15.43
N ILE A 357 -23.08 23.56 -14.94
CA ILE A 357 -24.35 22.87 -15.20
C ILE A 357 -24.93 23.36 -16.53
N LYS A 358 -24.33 22.93 -17.63
CA LYS A 358 -24.76 23.23 -19.00
C LYS A 358 -24.79 21.95 -19.83
N SER A 359 -25.63 21.91 -20.87
CA SER A 359 -25.75 20.74 -21.75
C SER A 359 -24.49 20.39 -22.54
N THR A 360 -23.52 21.33 -22.63
CA THR A 360 -22.24 21.13 -23.33
C THR A 360 -21.15 20.55 -22.43
N THR A 361 -21.34 20.50 -21.11
CA THR A 361 -20.35 19.97 -20.17
C THR A 361 -20.30 18.45 -20.30
N SER A 362 -19.13 17.90 -20.63
CA SER A 362 -18.96 16.45 -20.72
C SER A 362 -19.02 15.78 -19.33
N ILE A 363 -19.26 14.48 -19.31
CA ILE A 363 -19.24 13.67 -18.08
C ILE A 363 -17.90 13.83 -17.34
N GLU A 364 -16.79 13.75 -18.06
CA GLU A 364 -15.45 13.89 -17.48
C GLU A 364 -15.21 15.31 -16.94
N GLN A 365 -15.64 16.34 -17.66
CA GLN A 365 -15.58 17.72 -17.18
C GLN A 365 -16.39 17.87 -15.90
N MET A 366 -17.63 17.35 -15.85
CA MET A 366 -18.47 17.45 -14.66
C MET A 366 -17.82 16.80 -13.43
N ARG A 367 -17.14 15.66 -13.59
CA ARG A 367 -16.39 15.04 -12.48
C ARG A 367 -15.31 15.96 -11.90
N ASN A 368 -14.67 16.78 -12.73
CA ASN A 368 -13.67 17.76 -12.30
C ASN A 368 -14.28 19.05 -11.72
N TRP A 369 -15.55 19.35 -12.02
CA TRP A 369 -16.28 20.50 -11.46
C TRP A 369 -16.92 20.23 -10.11
N LEU A 370 -17.22 18.96 -9.80
CA LEU A 370 -17.78 18.54 -8.53
C LEU A 370 -16.71 18.61 -7.43
N ARG A 371 -17.03 19.35 -6.37
CA ARG A 371 -16.18 19.50 -5.19
C ARG A 371 -16.84 18.81 -4.03
N LEU A 372 -16.09 17.97 -3.33
CA LEU A 372 -16.54 17.26 -2.14
C LEU A 372 -15.62 17.59 -0.97
N HIS A 373 -16.22 17.85 0.18
CA HIS A 373 -15.51 18.05 1.44
C HIS A 373 -16.20 17.29 2.56
N ILE A 374 -15.44 16.51 3.32
CA ILE A 374 -15.94 15.71 4.45
C ILE A 374 -15.24 16.16 5.72
N CYS A 375 -16.00 16.51 6.76
CA CYS A 375 -15.47 16.87 8.06
C CYS A 375 -15.98 15.89 9.11
N PHE A 376 -15.05 15.31 9.87
CA PHE A 376 -15.38 14.46 11.01
C PHE A 376 -15.40 15.28 12.32
N ASP A 377 -16.44 15.09 13.14
CA ASP A 377 -16.52 15.71 14.46
C ASP A 377 -15.75 14.89 15.50
N ASP A 378 -14.46 15.20 15.66
CA ASP A 378 -13.56 14.57 16.63
C ASP A 378 -13.50 15.28 17.99
N ARG A 379 -14.45 16.17 18.31
CA ARG A 379 -14.43 16.95 19.55
C ARG A 379 -14.72 16.10 20.78
N TYR A 380 -15.60 15.10 20.65
CA TYR A 380 -16.13 14.31 21.77
C TYR A 380 -16.01 12.80 21.50
N SER A 381 -14.81 12.25 21.68
CA SER A 381 -14.51 10.82 21.43
C SER A 381 -15.19 9.82 22.38
N GLN A 382 -15.94 10.32 23.37
CA GLN A 382 -16.67 9.50 24.35
C GLN A 382 -18.17 9.40 24.04
N ASP A 383 -18.66 10.10 23.01
CA ASP A 383 -20.06 10.08 22.64
C ASP A 383 -20.50 8.70 22.13
N ASP A 384 -21.73 8.33 22.46
CA ASP A 384 -22.33 7.07 21.99
C ASP A 384 -22.38 7.04 20.46
N GLY A 385 -21.84 5.96 19.87
CA GLY A 385 -21.78 5.79 18.41
C GLY A 385 -20.55 6.41 17.73
N TYR A 386 -19.64 7.04 18.47
CA TYR A 386 -18.43 7.65 17.90
C TYR A 386 -17.57 6.63 17.14
N GLU A 387 -17.44 5.39 17.62
CA GLU A 387 -16.71 4.33 16.90
C GLU A 387 -17.35 3.99 15.56
N ALA A 388 -18.68 3.89 15.48
CA ALA A 388 -19.38 3.65 14.23
C ALA A 388 -19.23 4.84 13.26
N GLY A 389 -19.26 6.07 13.79
CA GLY A 389 -18.97 7.28 13.02
C GLY A 389 -17.54 7.30 12.49
N PHE A 390 -16.56 6.95 13.32
CA PHE A 390 -15.15 6.82 12.95
C PHE A 390 -14.95 5.80 11.82
N ASN A 391 -15.52 4.61 11.96
CA ASN A 391 -15.49 3.57 10.93
C ASN A 391 -16.16 4.04 9.64
N GLY A 392 -17.30 4.74 9.75
CA GLY A 392 -18.02 5.28 8.60
C GLY A 392 -17.29 6.40 7.87
N PHE A 393 -16.61 7.27 8.61
CA PHE A 393 -15.80 8.33 8.04
C PHE A 393 -14.67 7.76 7.17
N TRP A 394 -13.88 6.82 7.71
CA TRP A 394 -12.79 6.21 6.94
C TRP A 394 -13.28 5.36 5.77
N TRP A 395 -14.39 4.65 5.94
CA TRP A 395 -15.04 3.93 4.85
C TRP A 395 -15.44 4.87 3.70
N MET A 396 -15.97 6.05 4.01
CA MET A 396 -16.29 7.09 3.01
C MET A 396 -15.04 7.66 2.37
N VAL A 397 -13.99 7.96 3.14
CA VAL A 397 -12.72 8.47 2.58
C VAL A 397 -12.15 7.46 1.57
N ASN A 398 -12.11 6.17 1.92
CA ASN A 398 -11.62 5.12 1.02
C ASN A 398 -12.36 5.08 -0.32
N LEU A 399 -13.68 5.28 -0.31
CA LEU A 399 -14.53 5.23 -1.51
C LEU A 399 -14.55 6.54 -2.30
N LEU A 400 -14.61 7.69 -1.63
CA LEU A 400 -14.85 8.99 -2.25
C LEU A 400 -13.56 9.71 -2.64
N GLN A 401 -12.38 9.25 -2.20
CA GLN A 401 -11.08 9.82 -2.61
C GLN A 401 -10.85 9.84 -4.12
N PHE A 402 -11.58 9.01 -4.87
CA PHE A 402 -11.48 8.90 -6.32
C PHE A 402 -12.13 10.07 -7.06
N LEU A 403 -12.93 10.91 -6.39
CA LEU A 403 -13.34 12.18 -6.98
C LEU A 403 -12.14 13.14 -7.02
N PRO A 404 -11.82 13.76 -8.18
CA PRO A 404 -10.63 14.61 -8.32
C PRO A 404 -10.52 15.68 -7.24
N ASP A 405 -11.61 16.40 -7.00
CA ASP A 405 -11.66 17.50 -6.03
C ASP A 405 -12.38 17.11 -4.72
N MET A 406 -11.90 16.03 -4.10
CA MET A 406 -12.32 15.58 -2.76
C MET A 406 -11.29 15.93 -1.69
N THR A 407 -11.76 16.44 -0.56
CA THR A 407 -10.94 16.74 0.63
C THR A 407 -11.63 16.20 1.87
N PHE A 408 -10.86 15.88 2.91
CA PHE A 408 -11.37 15.48 4.20
C PHE A 408 -10.55 16.10 5.33
N THR A 409 -11.21 16.31 6.47
CA THR A 409 -10.62 16.93 7.66
C THR A 409 -11.37 16.49 8.92
N SER A 410 -10.97 17.03 10.06
CA SER A 410 -11.72 16.95 11.31
C SER A 410 -11.90 18.34 11.93
N ARG A 411 -12.87 18.47 12.85
CA ARG A 411 -13.13 19.71 13.59
C ARG A 411 -11.89 20.26 14.28
N LYS A 412 -11.12 19.39 14.96
CA LYS A 412 -9.86 19.80 15.60
C LYS A 412 -8.81 20.21 14.57
N ALA A 413 -8.69 19.51 13.44
CA ALA A 413 -7.69 19.81 12.40
C ALA A 413 -7.93 21.18 11.73
N VAL A 414 -9.17 21.62 11.59
CA VAL A 414 -9.51 22.96 11.08
C VAL A 414 -8.91 24.06 11.96
N HIS A 415 -8.90 23.86 13.29
CA HIS A 415 -8.38 24.84 14.25
C HIS A 415 -6.91 24.63 14.63
N LEU A 416 -6.36 23.44 14.36
CA LEU A 416 -4.97 23.05 14.67
C LEU A 416 -4.26 22.51 13.41
N PRO A 417 -4.10 23.34 12.36
CA PRO A 417 -3.41 22.92 11.15
C PRO A 417 -1.92 22.72 11.42
N GLN A 418 -1.37 21.64 10.89
CA GLN A 418 0.06 21.38 10.84
C GLN A 418 0.70 22.21 9.74
N GLU A 419 1.94 22.65 9.99
CA GLU A 419 2.75 23.28 8.96
C GLU A 419 3.21 22.22 7.96
N ALA A 420 2.70 22.29 6.74
CA ALA A 420 3.19 21.47 5.65
C ALA A 420 4.55 22.01 5.17
N GLU A 421 5.52 21.11 5.02
CA GLU A 421 6.78 21.44 4.38
C GLU A 421 6.56 21.79 2.91
N THR A 422 7.39 22.70 2.38
CA THR A 422 7.23 23.19 1.01
C THR A 422 7.60 22.10 0.01
N VAL A 423 6.59 21.38 -0.48
CA VAL A 423 6.76 20.46 -1.60
C VAL A 423 6.93 21.28 -2.87
N LYS A 424 8.12 21.25 -3.47
CA LYS A 424 8.30 21.81 -4.81
C LYS A 424 7.50 20.94 -5.78
N MET A 425 6.30 21.37 -6.17
CA MET A 425 5.59 20.77 -7.29
C MET A 425 6.49 20.84 -8.51
N GLN A 426 7.07 19.71 -8.91
CA GLN A 426 7.49 19.53 -10.29
C GLN A 426 6.21 19.32 -11.10
N THR A 427 5.63 20.43 -11.55
CA THR A 427 4.60 20.42 -12.59
C THR A 427 5.11 19.60 -13.77
N SER A 428 4.33 18.60 -14.15
CA SER A 428 4.52 17.82 -15.37
C SER A 428 5.90 17.17 -15.45
N VAL A 429 6.04 15.99 -14.85
CA VAL A 429 6.95 15.02 -15.45
C VAL A 429 6.32 14.63 -16.79
N VAL A 430 6.58 15.44 -17.82
CA VAL A 430 6.92 14.85 -19.11
C VAL A 430 7.99 13.84 -18.74
N VAL A 431 7.68 12.56 -18.88
CA VAL A 431 8.65 11.48 -18.70
C VAL A 431 9.74 11.75 -19.72
N ASP A 432 10.71 12.56 -19.30
CA ASP A 432 12.04 12.54 -19.85
C ASP A 432 12.51 11.15 -19.47
N ILE A 433 12.63 10.29 -20.49
CA ILE A 433 13.09 8.92 -20.39
C ILE A 433 14.52 9.01 -19.85
N GLN A 434 14.65 9.08 -18.52
CA GLN A 434 15.86 8.75 -17.80
C GLN A 434 15.72 7.29 -17.35
N PRO A 435 16.81 6.52 -17.39
CA PRO A 435 16.71 5.06 -17.33
C PRO A 435 16.36 4.59 -15.91
N ASP A 436 15.23 3.89 -15.84
CA ASP A 436 15.09 2.60 -15.14
C ASP A 436 15.35 2.58 -13.62
N GLU A 437 14.28 2.73 -12.83
CA GLU A 437 14.27 2.31 -11.41
C GLU A 437 14.59 0.80 -11.26
N SER A 438 14.32 0.00 -12.30
CA SER A 438 14.65 -1.43 -12.34
C SER A 438 16.16 -1.70 -12.42
N TRP A 439 16.95 -0.81 -13.04
CA TRP A 439 18.42 -0.89 -12.99
C TRP A 439 18.96 -0.46 -11.63
N ALA A 440 18.26 0.43 -10.91
CA ALA A 440 18.70 0.90 -9.60
C ALA A 440 18.81 -0.25 -8.60
N GLU A 441 17.88 -1.21 -8.65
CA GLU A 441 17.92 -2.43 -7.81
C GLU A 441 19.11 -3.34 -8.18
N ILE A 442 19.33 -3.60 -9.48
CA ILE A 442 20.46 -4.42 -9.96
C ILE A 442 21.81 -3.80 -9.56
N LEU A 443 21.92 -2.47 -9.66
CA LEU A 443 23.11 -1.69 -9.30
C LEU A 443 23.33 -1.60 -7.78
N GLU A 444 22.27 -1.38 -7.01
CA GLU A 444 22.35 -1.26 -5.54
C GLU A 444 22.77 -2.59 -4.89
N PHE A 445 22.28 -3.71 -5.40
CA PHE A 445 22.55 -5.04 -4.86
C PHE A 445 23.70 -5.78 -5.56
N GLY A 446 24.31 -5.18 -6.59
CA GLY A 446 25.41 -5.78 -7.35
C GLY A 446 25.04 -7.14 -7.96
N LEU A 447 23.77 -7.29 -8.39
CA LEU A 447 23.23 -8.54 -8.92
C LEU A 447 23.85 -8.93 -10.26
N LEU A 448 24.37 -7.92 -10.98
CA LEU A 448 25.16 -8.05 -12.19
C LEU A 448 26.43 -7.19 -12.06
N SER A 449 27.50 -7.63 -12.70
CA SER A 449 28.72 -6.84 -12.82
C SER A 449 28.49 -5.61 -13.70
N ALA A 450 29.32 -4.58 -13.52
CA ALA A 450 29.25 -3.36 -14.34
C ALA A 450 29.43 -3.64 -15.84
N GLU A 451 30.19 -4.68 -16.20
CA GLU A 451 30.40 -5.12 -17.58
C GLU A 451 29.12 -5.74 -18.18
N GLU A 452 28.43 -6.60 -17.43
CA GLU A 452 27.18 -7.24 -17.85
C GLU A 452 26.04 -6.21 -17.99
N ILE A 453 25.96 -5.24 -17.07
CA ILE A 453 24.99 -4.14 -17.14
C ILE A 453 25.22 -3.29 -18.39
N ALA A 454 26.47 -2.89 -18.63
CA ALA A 454 26.84 -2.11 -19.82
C ALA A 454 26.51 -2.87 -21.12
N LEU A 455 26.71 -4.19 -21.14
CA LEU A 455 26.37 -5.03 -22.28
C LEU A 455 24.86 -5.06 -22.54
N LEU A 456 24.04 -5.33 -21.52
CA LEU A 456 22.58 -5.34 -21.66
C LEU A 456 22.00 -3.98 -22.10
N GLN A 457 22.54 -2.89 -21.55
CA GLN A 457 22.18 -1.52 -21.94
C GLN A 457 22.60 -1.21 -23.38
N SER A 458 23.78 -1.68 -23.83
CA SER A 458 24.25 -1.48 -25.21
C SER A 458 23.35 -2.14 -26.25
N LEU A 459 22.67 -3.23 -25.87
CA LEU A 459 21.69 -3.94 -26.69
C LEU A 459 20.27 -3.35 -26.59
N SER A 460 20.09 -2.23 -25.88
CA SER A 460 18.79 -1.57 -25.66
C SER A 460 17.74 -2.50 -25.05
N LEU A 461 18.16 -3.46 -24.24
CA LEU A 461 17.26 -4.36 -23.52
C LEU A 461 16.74 -3.69 -22.24
N PRO A 462 15.46 -3.87 -21.87
CA PRO A 462 14.96 -3.42 -20.58
C PRO A 462 15.63 -4.20 -19.44
N ALA A 463 15.62 -3.67 -18.21
CA ALA A 463 16.18 -4.40 -17.07
C ALA A 463 15.53 -5.79 -16.90
N PRO A 464 16.32 -6.86 -16.74
CA PRO A 464 15.80 -8.20 -16.54
C PRO A 464 15.24 -8.38 -15.12
N THR A 465 14.28 -9.28 -14.97
CA THR A 465 13.97 -9.90 -13.67
C THR A 465 15.05 -10.93 -13.36
N VAL A 466 15.79 -10.74 -12.27
CA VAL A 466 16.86 -11.65 -11.83
C VAL A 466 16.28 -12.79 -11.00
N GLY A 467 16.60 -14.04 -11.32
CA GLY A 467 16.14 -15.22 -10.57
C GLY A 467 14.64 -15.48 -10.71
N TYR A 468 14.14 -15.51 -11.95
CA TYR A 468 12.72 -15.69 -12.26
C TYR A 468 12.28 -17.15 -12.13
N GLU A 469 11.32 -17.41 -11.25
CA GLU A 469 10.77 -18.75 -11.01
C GLU A 469 9.61 -19.07 -11.98
N LEU A 470 9.78 -20.09 -12.83
CA LEU A 470 8.74 -20.64 -13.69
C LEU A 470 7.89 -21.65 -12.91
N GLN A 471 6.57 -21.47 -12.96
CA GLN A 471 5.60 -22.30 -12.24
C GLN A 471 4.74 -23.14 -13.19
N ASP A 472 4.26 -24.28 -12.69
CA ASP A 472 3.23 -25.09 -13.36
C ASP A 472 1.81 -24.56 -13.09
N ASP A 473 0.79 -25.29 -13.56
CA ASP A 473 -0.61 -24.87 -13.46
C ASP A 473 -1.16 -24.99 -12.02
N ASP A 474 -0.46 -25.73 -11.16
CA ASP A 474 -0.75 -25.89 -9.73
C ASP A 474 0.03 -24.87 -8.86
N GLY A 475 0.93 -24.08 -9.48
CA GLY A 475 1.73 -23.03 -8.84
C GLY A 475 3.02 -23.54 -8.19
N GLU A 476 3.44 -24.77 -8.47
CA GLU A 476 4.72 -25.31 -8.03
C GLU A 476 5.85 -24.79 -8.92
N ILE A 477 6.99 -24.43 -8.32
CA ILE A 477 8.16 -23.96 -9.06
C ILE A 477 8.81 -25.15 -9.76
N ILE A 478 8.80 -25.13 -11.08
CA ILE A 478 9.34 -26.20 -11.92
C ILE A 478 10.72 -25.86 -12.50
N ALA A 479 11.05 -24.57 -12.66
CA ALA A 479 12.35 -24.11 -13.16
C ALA A 479 12.66 -22.67 -12.69
N GLU A 480 13.92 -22.24 -12.75
CA GLU A 480 14.35 -20.86 -12.46
C GLU A 480 15.23 -20.35 -13.62
N ALA A 481 15.07 -19.10 -14.02
CA ALA A 481 15.95 -18.42 -14.97
C ALA A 481 16.80 -17.36 -14.25
N ASP A 482 18.09 -17.30 -14.58
CA ASP A 482 19.02 -16.33 -13.98
C ASP A 482 18.64 -14.90 -14.36
N LEU A 483 18.29 -14.67 -15.62
CA LEU A 483 17.68 -13.43 -16.11
C LEU A 483 16.44 -13.74 -16.94
N ALA A 484 15.35 -13.00 -16.74
CA ALA A 484 14.14 -13.16 -17.52
C ALA A 484 13.52 -11.83 -17.94
N TRP A 485 12.84 -11.87 -19.08
CA TRP A 485 12.03 -10.79 -19.64
C TRP A 485 10.62 -11.32 -19.88
N PRO A 486 9.75 -11.29 -18.84
CA PRO A 486 8.48 -12.00 -18.88
C PRO A 486 7.51 -11.50 -19.95
N LEU A 487 7.54 -10.20 -20.27
CA LEU A 487 6.69 -9.61 -21.32
C LEU A 487 7.03 -10.17 -22.71
N GLN A 488 8.32 -10.38 -22.97
CA GLN A 488 8.84 -10.92 -24.22
C GLN A 488 8.90 -12.46 -24.20
N LYS A 489 8.58 -13.09 -23.06
CA LYS A 489 8.80 -14.51 -22.81
C LYS A 489 10.21 -14.97 -23.17
N GLN A 490 11.21 -14.21 -22.75
CA GLN A 490 12.62 -14.53 -22.96
C GLN A 490 13.29 -14.86 -21.63
N ALA A 491 14.12 -15.91 -21.61
CA ALA A 491 14.86 -16.32 -20.42
C ALA A 491 16.31 -16.66 -20.79
N LEU A 492 17.24 -16.26 -19.91
CA LEU A 492 18.64 -16.64 -19.96
C LEU A 492 18.93 -17.54 -18.75
N ILE A 493 19.52 -18.70 -19.02
CA ILE A 493 19.90 -19.68 -18.02
C ILE A 493 21.42 -19.90 -18.13
N ILE A 494 22.15 -19.67 -17.04
CA ILE A 494 23.61 -19.67 -17.04
C ILE A 494 24.13 -21.07 -16.70
N ASP A 495 23.62 -21.67 -15.62
CA ASP A 495 24.23 -22.86 -15.02
C ASP A 495 23.43 -24.15 -15.17
N ASN A 496 22.09 -24.08 -15.28
CA ASN A 496 21.22 -25.26 -15.22
C ASN A 496 20.48 -25.56 -16.53
N GLN A 497 21.16 -26.22 -17.46
CA GLN A 497 20.61 -26.53 -18.79
C GLN A 497 19.29 -27.33 -18.75
N ASP A 498 19.05 -28.13 -17.71
CA ASP A 498 17.83 -28.95 -17.54
C ASP A 498 16.55 -28.11 -17.45
N PHE A 499 16.66 -26.81 -17.13
CA PHE A 499 15.54 -25.87 -17.06
C PHE A 499 15.10 -25.32 -18.43
N THR A 500 15.97 -25.38 -19.44
CA THR A 500 15.70 -24.92 -20.82
C THR A 500 14.41 -25.54 -21.41
N PRO A 501 14.26 -26.89 -21.47
CA PRO A 501 13.07 -27.50 -22.06
C PRO A 501 11.78 -27.20 -21.27
N LEU A 502 11.87 -26.88 -19.98
CA LEU A 502 10.70 -26.54 -19.15
C LEU A 502 10.15 -25.16 -19.52
N PHE A 503 11.03 -24.18 -19.70
CA PHE A 503 10.67 -22.85 -20.19
C PHE A 503 10.14 -22.91 -21.63
N GLU A 504 10.80 -23.64 -22.53
CA GLU A 504 10.36 -23.84 -23.91
C GLU A 504 8.96 -24.47 -23.98
N SER A 505 8.66 -25.45 -23.13
CA SER A 505 7.33 -26.09 -23.06
C SER A 505 6.19 -25.11 -22.70
N LYS A 506 6.50 -24.01 -22.01
CA LYS A 506 5.56 -22.93 -21.65
C LYS A 506 5.61 -21.74 -22.65
N GLY A 507 6.27 -21.94 -23.79
CA GLY A 507 6.36 -21.00 -24.90
C GLY A 507 7.32 -19.84 -24.67
N TRP A 508 8.38 -20.07 -23.89
CA TRP A 508 9.48 -19.11 -23.73
C TRP A 508 10.58 -19.37 -24.76
N HIS A 509 11.21 -18.28 -25.21
CA HIS A 509 12.46 -18.33 -25.95
C HIS A 509 13.61 -18.32 -24.95
N VAL A 510 14.48 -19.34 -25.00
CA VAL A 510 15.51 -19.54 -23.97
C VAL A 510 16.88 -19.56 -24.60
N ALA A 511 17.84 -18.89 -23.96
CA ALA A 511 19.25 -19.04 -24.27
C ALA A 511 19.97 -19.65 -23.07
N PHE A 512 20.89 -20.58 -23.35
CA PHE A 512 21.73 -21.20 -22.34
C PHE A 512 23.19 -20.75 -22.54
N GLY A 513 23.81 -20.21 -21.49
CA GLY A 513 25.18 -19.75 -21.52
C GLY A 513 25.44 -18.52 -20.66
N PRO A 514 26.72 -18.07 -20.59
CA PRO A 514 27.10 -16.87 -19.84
C PRO A 514 26.45 -15.61 -20.43
N ILE A 515 26.46 -14.52 -19.66
CA ILE A 515 25.97 -13.21 -20.12
C ILE A 515 27.01 -12.60 -21.06
N ASP A 516 26.97 -13.00 -22.33
CA ASP A 516 27.82 -12.45 -23.39
C ASP A 516 27.01 -12.04 -24.64
N GLU A 517 27.66 -11.32 -25.55
CA GLU A 517 27.02 -10.78 -26.74
C GLU A 517 26.46 -11.89 -27.65
N SER A 518 27.10 -13.06 -27.71
CA SER A 518 26.66 -14.18 -28.56
C SER A 518 25.40 -14.85 -28.01
N THR A 519 25.33 -15.05 -26.69
CA THR A 519 24.17 -15.66 -26.03
C THR A 519 22.98 -14.71 -26.02
N LEU A 520 23.21 -13.41 -25.80
CA LEU A 520 22.15 -12.39 -25.86
C LEU A 520 21.66 -12.14 -27.29
N GLN A 521 22.54 -12.15 -28.29
CA GLN A 521 22.11 -12.13 -29.70
C GLN A 521 21.31 -13.38 -30.08
N HIS A 522 21.60 -14.54 -29.51
CA HIS A 522 20.78 -15.73 -29.74
C HIS A 522 19.39 -15.62 -29.09
N LEU A 523 19.29 -14.96 -27.93
CA LEU A 523 18.04 -14.78 -27.20
C LEU A 523 17.09 -13.75 -27.85
N PHE A 524 17.65 -12.68 -28.43
CA PHE A 524 16.89 -11.53 -28.95
C PHE A 524 17.01 -11.31 -30.47
N GLY A 525 18.05 -11.87 -31.09
CA GLY A 525 18.24 -11.87 -32.53
C GLY A 525 17.61 -13.13 -33.12
N GLY A 526 16.35 -13.02 -33.57
CA GLY A 526 15.79 -14.03 -34.45
C GLY A 526 16.70 -14.23 -35.67
N ASP A 527 16.70 -15.45 -36.23
CA ASP A 527 17.39 -15.80 -37.48
C ASP A 527 17.28 -14.64 -38.48
N LYS A 528 18.43 -14.07 -38.87
CA LYS A 528 18.51 -13.15 -40.00
C LYS A 528 18.33 -13.88 -41.32
#